data_AF-A0A316WA19-F1
#
_entry.id   AF-A0A316WA19-F1
#
_cell.length_a   1.000
_cell.length_b   1.000
_cell.length_c   1.000
_cell.angle_alpha   90.00
_cell.angle_beta   90.00
_cell.angle_gamma   90.00
#
_symmetry.space_group_name_H-M   'P 1'
#
loop_
_entity.id
_entity.type
_entity.pdbx_description
1 polymer ?
#
loop_
_entity_poly.entity_id
_entity_poly.type
_entity_poly.pdbx_seq_one_letter_code
_entity_poly.pdbx_strand_id
1 'polypeptide(L)'
;MQVQVKKLEGSWRLGYALHKHTLSSVYLGDDEYGHPRFDTTRSEPGEALYQLKYRSDWNQVAPLAAQVQASLLPLLGKIGLIVPMPASTTRARQPVDELAKELGRITNIPVFN
;
A
#
# COMPACT_ATOMS: atom_id res chain seq x y z
N MET A 1 10.28 -3.43 -7.00
CA MET A 1 9.68 -4.47 -6.12
C MET A 1 8.97 -5.50 -6.99
N GLN A 2 8.99 -6.78 -6.63
CA GLN A 2 8.27 -7.84 -7.33
C GLN A 2 6.77 -7.71 -7.06
N VAL A 3 5.98 -7.59 -8.14
CA VAL A 3 4.53 -7.39 -8.09
C VAL A 3 3.79 -8.51 -8.81
N GLN A 4 2.56 -8.76 -8.37
CA GLN A 4 1.61 -9.66 -9.02
C GLN A 4 0.28 -8.91 -9.11
N VAL A 5 0.17 -8.06 -10.14
CA VAL A 5 -0.96 -7.14 -10.27
C VAL A 5 -2.26 -7.92 -10.34
N LYS A 6 -3.21 -7.56 -9.48
CA LYS A 6 -4.53 -8.18 -9.43
C LYS A 6 -5.60 -7.16 -9.77
N LYS A 7 -6.43 -7.46 -10.78
CA LYS A 7 -7.64 -6.68 -11.07
C LYS A 7 -8.66 -6.89 -9.96
N LEU A 8 -9.34 -5.82 -9.57
CA LEU A 8 -10.36 -5.78 -8.54
C LEU A 8 -11.70 -5.41 -9.16
N GLU A 9 -12.76 -6.01 -8.65
CA GLU A 9 -14.14 -5.71 -9.01
C GLU A 9 -14.83 -4.97 -7.87
N GLY A 10 -15.74 -4.06 -8.21
CA GLY A 10 -16.45 -3.23 -7.24
C GLY A 10 -17.29 -2.16 -7.93
N SER A 11 -17.78 -1.18 -7.15
CA SER A 11 -18.61 -0.06 -7.64
C SER A 11 -17.81 1.03 -8.37
N TRP A 12 -16.74 0.66 -9.06
CA TRP A 12 -15.83 1.54 -9.80
C TRP A 12 -15.52 0.93 -11.16
N ARG A 13 -15.14 1.78 -12.12
CA ARG A 13 -14.89 1.34 -13.51
C ARG A 13 -13.68 0.41 -13.62
N LEU A 14 -12.59 0.71 -12.90
CA LEU A 14 -11.34 -0.05 -12.92
C LEU A 14 -10.70 -0.01 -11.53
N GLY A 15 -10.18 -1.14 -11.07
CA GLY A 15 -9.47 -1.26 -9.80
C GLY A 15 -8.36 -2.28 -9.89
N TYR A 16 -7.22 -1.99 -9.26
CA TYR A 16 -6.05 -2.84 -9.29
C TYR A 16 -5.29 -2.79 -7.96
N ALA A 17 -4.67 -3.89 -7.58
CA ALA A 17 -3.73 -3.98 -6.47
C ALA A 17 -2.37 -4.45 -6.97
N LEU A 18 -1.28 -3.96 -6.36
CA LEU A 18 0.09 -4.37 -6.68
C LEU A 18 0.34 -5.85 -6.38
N HIS A 19 -0.17 -6.34 -5.25
CA HIS A 19 -0.03 -7.72 -4.81
C HIS A 19 -1.03 -8.02 -3.66
N LYS A 20 -1.25 -9.30 -3.36
CA LYS A 20 -1.76 -9.73 -2.04
C LYS A 20 -0.76 -9.32 -0.94
N HIS A 21 -1.24 -8.73 0.14
CA HIS A 21 -0.40 -8.24 1.24
C HIS A 21 0.37 -9.38 1.95
N THR A 22 -0.36 -10.37 2.47
CA THR A 22 0.19 -11.52 3.18
C THR A 22 0.08 -12.77 2.31
N LEU A 23 1.21 -13.45 2.09
CA LEU A 23 1.28 -14.70 1.32
C LEU A 23 0.92 -15.89 2.19
N SER A 24 1.53 -15.99 3.38
CA SER A 24 1.28 -17.01 4.40
C SER A 24 1.37 -16.39 5.81
N SER A 25 0.70 -17.03 6.77
CA SER A 25 0.81 -16.70 8.19
C SER A 25 0.63 -18.00 8.98
N VAL A 26 1.69 -18.45 9.65
CA VAL A 26 1.72 -19.72 10.39
C VAL A 26 1.72 -19.41 11.88
N TYR A 27 0.82 -20.03 12.64
CA TYR A 27 0.79 -19.91 14.09
C TYR A 27 1.95 -20.70 14.71
N LEU A 28 2.73 -20.05 15.58
CA LEU A 28 3.91 -20.63 16.21
C LEU A 28 3.69 -21.04 17.67
N GLY A 29 2.46 -20.93 18.18
CA GLY A 29 2.16 -21.06 19.60
C GLY A 29 2.22 -19.73 20.34
N ASP A 30 1.98 -19.78 21.63
CA ASP A 30 2.03 -18.61 22.52
C ASP A 30 3.46 -18.34 23.00
N ASP A 31 3.78 -17.07 23.27
CA ASP A 31 5.02 -16.69 23.95
C ASP A 31 4.94 -16.94 25.47
N GLU A 32 6.02 -16.62 26.18
CA GLU A 32 6.13 -16.80 27.64
C GLU A 32 5.09 -16.01 28.45
N TYR A 33 4.43 -15.04 27.82
CA TYR A 33 3.37 -14.21 28.41
C TYR A 33 1.97 -14.62 27.94
N GLY A 34 1.85 -15.70 27.16
CA GLY A 34 0.58 -16.20 26.64
C GLY A 34 0.07 -15.44 25.41
N HIS A 35 0.93 -14.68 24.72
CA HIS A 35 0.53 -13.99 23.48
C HIS A 35 0.78 -14.85 22.24
N PRO A 36 -0.19 -14.94 21.32
CA PRO A 36 -0.04 -15.76 20.13
C PRO A 36 1.03 -15.19 19.18
N ARG A 37 1.99 -16.04 18.78
CA ARG A 37 3.03 -15.69 17.80
C ARG A 37 2.72 -16.24 16.42
N PHE A 38 3.05 -15.46 15.40
CA PHE A 38 2.84 -15.84 14.01
C PHE A 38 4.11 -15.59 13.19
N ASP A 39 4.47 -16.54 12.35
CA ASP A 39 5.41 -16.32 11.25
C ASP A 39 4.62 -15.88 10.01
N THR A 40 4.77 -14.61 9.62
CA THR A 40 4.03 -14.01 8.51
C THR A 40 4.96 -13.71 7.35
N THR A 41 4.75 -14.35 6.21
CA THR A 41 5.43 -13.98 4.96
C THR A 41 4.56 -13.02 4.16
N ARG A 42 5.13 -11.86 3.80
CA ARG A 42 4.46 -10.84 2.96
C ARG A 42 5.06 -10.80 1.57
N SER A 43 4.28 -10.32 0.60
CA SER A 43 4.84 -9.93 -0.70
C SER A 43 5.72 -8.69 -0.52
N GLU A 44 6.62 -8.39 -1.47
CA GLU A 44 7.46 -7.19 -1.35
C GLU A 44 6.64 -5.89 -1.17
N PRO A 45 5.57 -5.62 -1.94
CA PRO A 45 4.74 -4.43 -1.69
C PRO A 45 3.98 -4.53 -0.36
N GLY A 46 3.60 -5.73 0.07
CA GLY A 46 2.95 -5.96 1.35
C GLY A 46 3.89 -5.69 2.53
N GLU A 47 5.15 -6.09 2.43
CA GLU A 47 6.17 -5.83 3.44
C GLU A 47 6.51 -4.34 3.49
N ALA A 48 6.74 -3.69 2.34
CA ALA A 48 6.95 -2.25 2.28
C ALA A 48 5.78 -1.46 2.90
N LEU A 49 4.54 -1.87 2.63
CA LEU A 49 3.36 -1.25 3.23
C LEU A 49 3.25 -1.54 4.74
N TYR A 50 3.65 -2.73 5.19
CA TYR A 50 3.69 -3.09 6.61
C TYR A 50 4.73 -2.23 7.35
N GLN A 51 5.94 -2.10 6.81
CA GLN A 51 7.00 -1.26 7.37
C GLN A 51 6.56 0.20 7.47
N LEU A 52 5.93 0.73 6.42
CA LEU A 52 5.35 2.08 6.43
C LEU A 52 4.30 2.26 7.55
N LYS A 53 3.31 1.36 7.62
CA LYS A 53 2.15 1.51 8.50
C LYS A 53 2.44 1.20 9.97
N TYR A 54 3.30 0.23 10.24
CA TYR A 54 3.45 -0.38 11.57
C TYR A 54 4.86 -0.24 12.14
N ARG A 55 5.86 0.13 11.31
CA ARG A 55 7.24 0.39 11.76
C ARG A 55 7.68 1.84 11.53
N SER A 56 6.79 2.68 11.00
CA SER A 56 7.06 4.08 10.70
C SER A 56 8.25 4.28 9.75
N ASP A 57 8.51 3.30 8.88
CA ASP A 57 9.54 3.44 7.85
C ASP A 57 8.98 4.23 6.66
N TRP A 58 9.15 5.55 6.74
CA TRP A 58 8.68 6.48 5.72
C TRP A 58 9.50 6.43 4.42
N ASN A 59 10.66 5.77 4.41
CA ASN A 59 11.44 5.56 3.20
C ASN A 59 10.71 4.67 2.20
N GLN A 60 9.69 3.92 2.64
CA GLN A 60 8.86 3.07 1.79
C GLN A 60 7.88 3.84 0.91
N VAL A 61 7.62 5.13 1.19
CA VAL A 61 6.67 5.94 0.41
C VAL A 61 7.13 6.08 -1.05
N ALA A 62 8.38 6.48 -1.27
CA ALA A 62 8.93 6.68 -2.61
C ALA A 62 8.91 5.40 -3.49
N PRO A 63 9.44 4.23 -3.04
CA PRO A 63 9.40 3.02 -3.85
C PRO A 63 7.97 2.52 -4.09
N LEU A 64 7.06 2.64 -3.11
CA LEU A 64 5.66 2.28 -3.31
C LEU A 64 4.99 3.17 -4.36
N ALA A 65 5.17 4.49 -4.29
CA ALA A 65 4.62 5.43 -5.26
C ALA A 65 5.17 5.17 -6.67
N ALA A 66 6.48 4.97 -6.80
CA ALA A 66 7.12 4.61 -8.07
C ALA A 66 6.56 3.30 -8.64
N GLN A 67 6.30 2.30 -7.80
CA GLN A 67 5.70 1.04 -8.25
C GLN A 67 4.25 1.23 -8.70
N VAL A 68 3.45 2.04 -8.00
CA VAL A 68 2.08 2.38 -8.44
C VAL A 68 2.11 3.09 -9.79
N GLN A 69 3.02 4.05 -9.98
CA GLN A 69 3.23 4.74 -11.24
C GLN A 69 3.55 3.76 -12.37
N ALA A 70 4.51 2.84 -12.14
CA ALA A 70 4.96 1.91 -13.17
C ALA A 70 3.94 0.82 -13.52
N SER A 71 3.21 0.29 -12.53
CA SER A 71 2.39 -0.92 -12.71
C SER A 71 0.89 -0.66 -12.80
N LEU A 72 0.35 0.36 -12.13
CA LEU A 72 -1.10 0.55 -12.03
C LEU A 72 -1.59 1.68 -12.92
N LEU A 73 -0.90 2.82 -12.97
CA LEU A 73 -1.39 3.99 -13.73
C LEU A 73 -1.58 3.72 -15.23
N PRO A 74 -0.71 2.98 -15.94
CA PRO A 74 -0.92 2.65 -17.35
C PRO A 74 -2.24 1.89 -17.61
N LEU A 75 -2.76 1.20 -16.60
CA LEU A 75 -4.00 0.42 -16.68
C LEU A 75 -5.26 1.27 -16.48
N LEU A 76 -5.12 2.49 -15.94
CA LEU A 76 -6.24 3.38 -15.60
C LEU A 76 -6.54 4.41 -16.70
N GLY A 77 -5.66 4.56 -17.68
CA GLY A 77 -5.77 5.57 -18.75
C GLY A 77 -5.39 6.97 -18.26
N LYS A 78 -6.01 8.01 -18.83
CA LYS A 78 -5.75 9.41 -18.44
C LYS A 78 -6.34 9.70 -17.06
N ILE A 79 -5.51 10.18 -16.15
CA ILE A 79 -5.87 10.54 -14.77
C ILE A 79 -5.75 12.06 -14.62
N GLY A 80 -6.80 12.70 -14.11
CA GLY A 80 -6.82 14.15 -13.87
C GLY A 80 -6.66 14.57 -12.41
N LEU A 81 -6.92 13.65 -11.47
CA LEU A 81 -6.90 13.92 -10.03
C LEU A 81 -6.65 12.62 -9.27
N ILE A 82 -5.86 12.68 -8.20
CA ILE A 82 -5.69 11.62 -7.20
C ILE A 82 -6.48 12.03 -5.96
N VAL A 83 -7.33 11.13 -5.45
CA VAL A 83 -8.08 11.34 -4.21
C VAL A 83 -7.70 10.23 -3.23
N PRO A 84 -6.98 10.52 -2.13
CA PRO A 84 -6.69 9.53 -1.11
C PRO A 84 -7.99 9.11 -0.40
N MET A 85 -8.10 7.82 -0.07
CA MET A 85 -9.20 7.34 0.75
C MET A 85 -9.05 7.88 2.18
N PRO A 86 -10.10 8.42 2.82
CA PRO A 86 -10.02 8.89 4.19
C PRO A 86 -9.48 7.82 5.14
N ALA A 87 -8.51 8.19 5.97
CA ALA A 87 -7.94 7.29 6.94
C ALA A 87 -8.95 6.96 8.05
N SER A 88 -9.15 5.67 8.34
CA SER A 88 -10.03 5.20 9.41
C SER A 88 -9.38 5.17 10.80
N THR A 89 -8.07 5.40 10.88
CA THR A 89 -7.33 5.48 12.15
C THR A 89 -6.63 6.82 12.23
N THR A 90 -6.81 7.53 13.34
CA THR A 90 -6.12 8.79 13.61
C THR A 90 -4.63 8.55 13.78
N ARG A 91 -3.81 9.23 12.99
CA ARG A 91 -2.34 9.26 13.07
C ARG A 91 -1.87 10.69 12.86
N ALA A 92 -0.76 11.07 13.48
CA ALA A 92 -0.12 12.37 13.24
C ALA A 92 0.34 12.53 11.78
N ARG A 93 0.75 11.42 11.15
CA ARG A 93 1.11 11.34 9.74
C ARG A 93 0.41 10.14 9.10
N GLN A 94 -0.33 10.37 8.03
CA GLN A 94 -1.15 9.34 7.40
C GLN A 94 -0.42 8.70 6.22
N PRO A 95 -0.20 7.37 6.23
CA PRO A 95 0.44 6.66 5.13
C PRO A 95 -0.23 6.86 3.76
N VAL A 96 -1.56 6.91 3.73
CA VAL A 96 -2.32 7.08 2.48
C VAL A 96 -2.12 8.46 1.86
N ASP A 97 -2.13 9.51 2.69
CA ASP A 97 -1.94 10.89 2.24
C ASP A 97 -0.51 11.09 1.72
N GLU A 98 0.48 10.54 2.43
CA GLU A 98 1.89 10.65 2.02
C GLU A 98 2.16 9.91 0.72
N LEU A 99 1.55 8.73 0.54
CA LEU A 99 1.65 7.98 -0.71
C LEU A 99 0.97 8.72 -1.87
N ALA A 100 -0.22 9.30 -1.64
CA ALA A 100 -0.92 10.08 -2.65
C ALA A 100 -0.15 11.34 -3.06
N LYS A 101 0.40 12.09 -2.08
CA LYS A 101 1.25 13.26 -2.32
C LYS A 101 2.48 12.90 -3.13
N GLU A 102 3.19 11.83 -2.76
CA GLU A 102 4.40 11.42 -3.48
C GLU A 102 4.07 10.96 -4.91
N LEU A 103 2.98 10.19 -5.08
CA LEU A 103 2.52 9.79 -6.40
C LEU A 103 2.16 10.99 -7.27
N GLY A 104 1.42 11.97 -6.72
CA GLY A 104 1.09 13.22 -7.39
C GLY A 104 2.34 14.01 -7.77
N ARG A 105 3.34 14.09 -6.88
CA ARG A 105 4.63 14.75 -7.12
C ARG A 105 5.39 14.14 -8.30
N ILE A 106 5.52 12.81 -8.36
CA ILE A 106 6.30 12.13 -9.43
C ILE A 106 5.56 12.01 -10.76
N THR A 107 4.24 12.18 -10.76
CA THR A 107 3.40 12.11 -11.98
C THR A 107 2.91 13.47 -12.46
N ASN A 108 3.11 14.53 -11.67
CA ASN A 108 2.54 15.85 -11.88
C ASN A 108 0.99 15.82 -11.99
N ILE A 109 0.34 14.90 -11.26
CA ILE A 109 -1.11 14.81 -11.16
C ILE A 109 -1.55 15.51 -9.87
N PRO A 110 -2.54 16.43 -9.92
CA PRO A 110 -3.08 17.06 -8.72
C PRO A 110 -3.59 16.03 -7.70
N VAL A 111 -3.40 16.32 -6.42
CA VAL A 111 -3.93 15.53 -5.31
C VAL A 111 -5.00 16.35 -4.60
N PHE A 112 -6.13 15.73 -4.27
CA PHE A 112 -7.14 16.33 -3.40
C PHE A 112 -6.68 16.21 -1.95
N ASN A 113 -6.49 17.37 -1.31
CA ASN A 113 -5.95 17.50 0.04
C ASN A 113 -7.00 18.07 0.98
#